data_AF-A0A433UAG4-F1
#
_entry.id   AF-A0A433UAG4-F1
#
_cell.length_a   1.000
_cell.length_b   1.000
_cell.length_c   1.000
_cell.angle_alpha   90.00
_cell.angle_beta   90.00
_cell.angle_gamma   90.00
#
_symmetry.space_group_name_H-M   'P 1'
#
loop_
_entity.id
_entity.type
_entity.pdbx_description
1 polymer ?
#
loop_
_entity_poly.entity_id
_entity_poly.type
_entity_poly.pdbx_seq_one_letter_code
_entity_poly.pdbx_strand_id
1 'polypeptide(L)'
;MSADPGVIGTNDDASSCKRFAVDKGYWSDPYISLFMQKLPSRKAPEISRGYYARVTSIQIIIEKFLQMTQNNCQIVSFGAGFDTLYWRLFDKGLTPKKFVEVDFEQVTTRKCHFIKSKKQLLDALTCEETDIMISKNELHSAKYHLVCANIANTAQLESKLTASGIDRSLPTLFLSECVLVYVDVEGSNKLLKWISDNFPTALFLNYEQINMTDAFGQVMIENLKARDCVLSGAAACANVNTQMDRFLNNGWSGADCLDMSTVYKCLPQSDLQRIERIEMLDERELLDQLLYHYCLAWAYKDTADLGLHTISIS
;
A
#
# COMPACT_ATOMS: atom_id res chain seq x y z
N MET A 1 5.11 18.07 -13.59
CA MET A 1 5.02 16.94 -12.64
C MET A 1 3.63 16.32 -12.72
N SER A 2 3.22 15.86 -13.90
CA SER A 2 1.97 15.10 -14.06
C SER A 2 2.35 13.65 -14.27
N ALA A 3 1.85 12.76 -13.43
CA ALA A 3 1.87 11.34 -13.76
C ALA A 3 0.98 11.10 -14.98
N ASP A 4 1.19 9.96 -15.63
CA ASP A 4 0.31 9.47 -16.68
C ASP A 4 -1.16 9.45 -16.15
N PRO A 5 -2.13 10.06 -16.86
CA PRO A 5 -3.54 9.99 -16.48
C PRO A 5 -4.05 8.58 -16.21
N GLY A 6 -3.55 7.57 -16.94
CA GLY A 6 -3.89 6.17 -16.70
C GLY A 6 -3.39 5.68 -15.35
N VAL A 7 -2.17 6.05 -14.94
CA VAL A 7 -1.64 5.75 -13.60
C VAL A 7 -2.48 6.43 -12.52
N ILE A 8 -2.85 7.71 -12.69
CA ILE A 8 -3.74 8.40 -11.74
C ILE A 8 -5.11 7.71 -11.65
N GLY A 9 -5.64 7.21 -12.77
CA GLY A 9 -6.92 6.49 -12.84
C GLY A 9 -6.95 5.21 -12.02
N THR A 10 -5.80 4.55 -11.82
CA THR A 10 -5.72 3.29 -11.03
C THR A 10 -6.15 3.47 -9.58
N ASN A 11 -6.03 4.68 -9.02
CA ASN A 11 -6.58 5.01 -7.70
C ASN A 11 -8.09 4.77 -7.62
N ASP A 12 -8.84 5.24 -8.62
CA ASP A 12 -10.30 5.13 -8.63
C ASP A 12 -10.72 3.67 -8.86
N ASP A 13 -9.99 2.92 -9.69
CA ASP A 13 -10.22 1.48 -9.89
C ASP A 13 -9.98 0.66 -8.61
N ALA A 14 -8.86 0.90 -7.93
CA ALA A 14 -8.53 0.23 -6.66
C ALA A 14 -9.53 0.59 -5.57
N SER A 15 -9.88 1.87 -5.44
CA SER A 15 -10.86 2.36 -4.47
C SER A 15 -12.26 1.78 -4.72
N SER A 16 -12.66 1.65 -6.00
CA SER A 16 -13.91 1.02 -6.41
C SER A 16 -13.97 -0.46 -6.02
N CYS A 17 -12.89 -1.21 -6.27
CA CYS A 17 -12.82 -2.63 -5.92
C CYS A 17 -12.80 -2.84 -4.40
N LYS A 18 -12.00 -2.04 -3.67
CA LYS A 18 -11.98 -2.03 -2.20
C LYS A 18 -13.37 -1.71 -1.64
N ARG A 19 -14.04 -0.67 -2.13
CA ARG A 19 -15.38 -0.30 -1.68
C ARG A 19 -16.41 -1.40 -1.95
N PHE A 20 -16.40 -2.00 -3.13
CA PHE A 20 -17.32 -3.07 -3.49
C PHE A 20 -17.18 -4.28 -2.55
N ALA A 21 -15.94 -4.70 -2.27
CA ALA A 21 -15.68 -5.83 -1.38
C ALA A 21 -16.08 -5.51 0.07
N VAL A 22 -15.89 -4.27 0.54
CA VAL A 22 -16.39 -3.80 1.85
C VAL A 22 -17.91 -3.85 1.92
N ASP A 23 -18.62 -3.35 0.88
CA ASP A 23 -20.08 -3.39 0.82
C ASP A 23 -20.64 -4.83 0.85
N LYS A 24 -19.86 -5.80 0.36
CA LYS A 24 -20.17 -7.23 0.41
C LYS A 24 -19.81 -7.90 1.73
N GLY A 25 -19.06 -7.22 2.59
CA GLY A 25 -18.65 -7.72 3.90
C GLY A 25 -17.36 -8.54 3.89
N TYR A 26 -16.50 -8.41 2.89
CA TYR A 26 -15.19 -9.09 2.88
C TYR A 26 -14.32 -8.63 4.06
N TRP A 27 -14.28 -7.33 4.34
CA TRP A 27 -13.71 -6.77 5.57
C TRP A 27 -14.50 -5.53 6.01
N SER A 28 -14.23 -5.05 7.22
CA SER A 28 -14.84 -3.83 7.76
C SER A 28 -13.97 -2.60 7.47
N ASP A 29 -14.56 -1.61 6.81
CA ASP A 29 -13.97 -0.31 6.58
C ASP A 29 -15.07 0.76 6.56
N PRO A 30 -15.29 1.50 7.67
CA PRO A 30 -16.31 2.54 7.73
C PRO A 30 -15.92 3.81 6.97
N TYR A 31 -14.68 3.93 6.49
CA TYR A 31 -14.11 5.15 5.93
C TYR A 31 -14.11 5.17 4.40
N ILE A 32 -14.02 4.02 3.73
CA ILE A 32 -13.87 3.99 2.26
C ILE A 32 -15.06 4.65 1.53
N SER A 33 -16.28 4.61 2.09
CA SER A 33 -17.45 5.33 1.57
C SER A 33 -17.30 6.85 1.58
N LEU A 34 -16.42 7.39 2.41
CA LEU A 34 -16.20 8.82 2.56
C LEU A 34 -15.31 9.37 1.44
N PHE A 35 -14.53 8.49 0.78
CA PHE A 35 -13.65 8.83 -0.34
C PHE A 35 -14.19 8.37 -1.70
N MET A 36 -14.97 7.28 -1.73
CA MET A 36 -15.50 6.70 -2.95
C MET A 36 -17.00 6.50 -2.84
N GLN A 37 -17.74 7.03 -3.81
CA GLN A 37 -19.16 6.71 -3.97
C GLN A 37 -19.34 5.28 -4.47
N LYS A 38 -20.50 4.70 -4.14
CA LYS A 38 -20.87 3.38 -4.64
C LYS A 38 -21.08 3.43 -6.15
N LEU A 39 -20.32 2.61 -6.88
CA LEU A 39 -20.50 2.43 -8.31
C LEU A 39 -21.43 1.24 -8.59
N PRO A 40 -22.26 1.29 -9.65
CA PRO A 40 -23.21 0.23 -9.97
C PRO A 40 -22.56 -1.03 -10.58
N SER A 41 -21.26 -1.00 -10.88
CA SER A 41 -20.57 -2.12 -11.52
C SER A 41 -20.33 -3.27 -10.53
N ARG A 42 -20.75 -4.47 -10.93
CA ARG A 42 -20.42 -5.70 -10.21
C ARG A 42 -18.94 -6.04 -10.43
N LYS A 43 -18.29 -6.58 -9.40
CA LYS A 43 -16.97 -7.20 -9.50
C LYS A 43 -17.14 -8.72 -9.41
N ALA A 44 -16.30 -9.46 -10.13
CA ALA A 44 -16.31 -10.91 -10.07
C ALA A 44 -15.77 -11.39 -8.70
N PRO A 45 -16.23 -12.54 -8.16
CA PRO A 45 -15.86 -13.00 -6.83
C PRO A 45 -14.35 -13.15 -6.60
N GLU A 46 -13.60 -13.60 -7.60
CA GLU A 46 -12.15 -13.74 -7.57
C GLU A 46 -11.43 -12.40 -7.40
N ILE A 47 -11.99 -11.31 -7.93
CA ILE A 47 -11.47 -9.95 -7.72
C ILE A 47 -11.65 -9.55 -6.26
N SER A 48 -12.86 -9.73 -5.70
CA SER A 48 -13.13 -9.39 -4.31
C SER A 48 -12.29 -10.22 -3.33
N ARG A 49 -12.12 -11.53 -3.60
CA ARG A 49 -11.24 -12.42 -2.82
C ARG A 49 -9.77 -12.02 -2.92
N GLY A 50 -9.29 -11.65 -4.11
CA GLY A 50 -7.94 -11.12 -4.31
C GLY A 50 -7.68 -9.83 -3.53
N TYR A 51 -8.63 -8.87 -3.57
CA TYR A 51 -8.53 -7.64 -2.78
C TYR A 51 -8.61 -7.90 -1.26
N TYR A 52 -9.44 -8.84 -0.83
CA TYR A 52 -9.45 -9.27 0.58
C TYR A 52 -8.08 -9.81 1.01
N ALA A 53 -7.48 -10.69 0.20
CA ALA A 53 -6.17 -11.26 0.48
C ALA A 53 -5.10 -10.17 0.60
N ARG A 54 -5.06 -9.27 -0.38
CA ARG A 54 -4.20 -8.07 -0.43
C ARG A 54 -4.32 -7.21 0.83
N VAL A 55 -5.53 -6.77 1.16
CA VAL A 55 -5.76 -5.86 2.29
C VAL A 55 -5.44 -6.53 3.62
N THR A 56 -5.87 -7.78 3.79
CA THR A 56 -5.68 -8.53 5.05
C THR A 56 -4.22 -8.85 5.28
N SER A 57 -3.49 -9.30 4.25
CA SER A 57 -2.08 -9.65 4.40
C SER A 57 -1.20 -8.43 4.71
N ILE A 58 -1.46 -7.30 4.07
CA ILE A 58 -0.78 -6.03 4.37
C ILE A 58 -1.07 -5.60 5.80
N GLN A 59 -2.33 -5.69 6.21
CA GLN A 59 -2.73 -5.33 7.56
C GLN A 59 -2.05 -6.19 8.63
N ILE A 60 -1.94 -7.51 8.43
CA ILE A 60 -1.24 -8.41 9.35
C ILE A 60 0.21 -7.97 9.56
N ILE A 61 0.95 -7.70 8.47
CA ILE A 61 2.35 -7.29 8.56
C ILE A 61 2.51 -5.93 9.27
N ILE A 62 1.65 -4.97 8.95
CA ILE A 62 1.67 -3.64 9.57
C ILE A 62 1.35 -3.74 11.06
N GLU A 63 0.36 -4.54 11.46
CA GLU A 63 0.01 -4.74 12.87
C GLU A 63 1.14 -5.45 13.64
N LYS A 64 1.81 -6.44 13.04
CA LYS A 64 3.01 -7.06 13.64
C LYS A 64 4.13 -6.03 13.85
N PHE A 65 4.41 -5.20 12.85
CA PHE A 65 5.41 -4.13 12.97
C PHE A 65 5.07 -3.12 14.08
N LEU A 66 3.80 -2.69 14.14
CA LEU A 66 3.31 -1.79 15.20
C LEU A 66 3.44 -2.42 16.60
N GLN A 67 3.13 -3.71 16.73
CA GLN A 67 3.29 -4.44 18.00
C GLN A 67 4.77 -4.54 18.41
N MET A 68 5.67 -4.93 17.51
CA MET A 68 7.11 -5.05 17.77
C MET A 68 7.73 -3.72 18.22
N THR A 69 7.24 -2.62 17.67
CA THR A 69 7.72 -1.26 17.98
C THR A 69 6.93 -0.59 19.10
N GLN A 70 5.90 -1.24 19.66
CA GLN A 70 4.98 -0.67 20.64
C GLN A 70 4.38 0.67 20.20
N ASN A 71 4.03 0.77 18.91
CA ASN A 71 3.59 2.00 18.22
C ASN A 71 4.62 3.14 18.23
N ASN A 72 5.84 2.93 18.74
CA ASN A 72 6.94 3.90 18.69
C ASN A 72 7.69 3.82 17.35
N CYS A 73 6.93 4.00 16.28
CA CYS A 73 7.40 3.90 14.91
C CYS A 73 6.71 4.92 14.01
N GLN A 74 7.05 4.89 12.74
CA GLN A 74 6.47 5.73 11.70
C GLN A 74 6.01 4.86 10.53
N ILE A 75 5.03 5.34 9.77
CA ILE A 75 4.57 4.72 8.54
C ILE A 75 4.61 5.76 7.43
N VAL A 76 5.19 5.40 6.28
CA VAL A 76 5.17 6.19 5.04
C VAL A 76 4.53 5.35 3.94
N SER A 77 3.35 5.75 3.47
CA SER A 77 2.63 5.06 2.40
C SER A 77 2.81 5.80 1.08
N PHE A 78 3.53 5.18 0.14
CA PHE A 78 3.72 5.69 -1.21
C PHE A 78 2.53 5.32 -2.09
N GLY A 79 2.11 6.25 -2.96
CA GLY A 79 0.95 6.06 -3.84
C GLY A 79 -0.30 5.66 -3.05
N ALA A 80 -0.54 6.34 -1.93
CA ALA A 80 -1.56 5.93 -0.97
C ALA A 80 -2.99 5.99 -1.53
N GLY A 81 -3.23 6.72 -2.62
CA GLY A 81 -4.56 6.82 -3.19
C GLY A 81 -5.58 7.30 -2.16
N PHE A 82 -6.78 6.73 -2.20
CA PHE A 82 -7.80 6.88 -1.16
C PHE A 82 -7.76 5.78 -0.09
N ASP A 83 -6.58 5.25 0.22
CA ASP A 83 -6.45 4.29 1.31
C ASP A 83 -6.92 4.88 2.65
N THR A 84 -7.48 4.01 3.49
CA THR A 84 -8.14 4.33 4.76
C THR A 84 -7.39 3.80 5.98
N LEU A 85 -6.23 3.18 5.78
CA LEU A 85 -5.47 2.47 6.80
C LEU A 85 -5.22 3.31 8.05
N TYR A 86 -4.87 4.59 7.89
CA TYR A 86 -4.67 5.49 9.04
C TYR A 86 -5.87 5.49 9.99
N TRP A 87 -7.07 5.73 9.46
CA TRP A 87 -8.30 5.77 10.28
C TRP A 87 -8.66 4.40 10.85
N ARG A 88 -8.43 3.32 10.10
CA ARG A 88 -8.64 1.95 10.61
C ARG A 88 -7.67 1.60 11.75
N LEU A 89 -6.43 2.09 11.71
CA LEU A 89 -5.46 1.94 12.80
C LEU A 89 -5.80 2.83 14.00
N PHE A 90 -6.30 4.04 13.74
CA PHE A 90 -6.78 4.95 14.78
C PHE A 90 -7.90 4.32 15.62
N ASP A 91 -8.91 3.73 14.99
CA ASP A 91 -10.01 3.05 15.69
C ASP A 91 -9.54 1.87 16.54
N LYS A 92 -8.44 1.22 16.13
CA LYS A 92 -7.83 0.11 16.88
C LYS A 92 -6.89 0.56 18.00
N GLY A 93 -6.63 1.87 18.14
CA GLY A 93 -5.61 2.38 19.07
C GLY A 93 -4.17 2.02 18.66
N LEU A 94 -3.93 1.70 17.39
CA LEU A 94 -2.64 1.28 16.82
C LEU A 94 -1.99 2.41 15.99
N THR A 95 -2.11 3.66 16.44
CA THR A 95 -1.62 4.81 15.68
C THR A 95 -0.10 4.99 15.88
N PRO A 96 0.71 5.04 14.80
CA PRO A 96 2.15 5.33 14.93
C PRO A 96 2.40 6.78 15.37
N LYS A 97 3.66 7.12 15.65
CA LYS A 97 4.09 8.50 15.95
C LYS A 97 3.83 9.43 14.76
N LYS A 98 4.11 8.94 13.55
CA LYS A 98 3.85 9.63 12.28
C LYS A 98 3.30 8.66 11.24
N PHE A 99 2.30 9.10 10.50
CA PHE A 99 1.73 8.43 9.34
C PHE A 99 1.74 9.42 8.18
N VAL A 100 2.56 9.18 7.17
CA VAL A 100 2.71 10.07 6.02
C VAL A 100 2.24 9.35 4.77
N GLU A 101 1.26 9.90 4.09
CA GLU A 101 0.82 9.46 2.78
C GLU A 101 1.40 10.36 1.70
N VAL A 102 1.93 9.75 0.65
CA VAL A 102 2.54 10.43 -0.49
C VAL A 102 1.81 10.04 -1.75
N ASP A 103 1.35 11.02 -2.53
CA ASP A 103 0.76 10.78 -3.84
C ASP A 103 0.95 12.00 -4.77
N PHE A 104 0.51 11.89 -6.02
CA PHE A 104 0.50 12.99 -6.96
C PHE A 104 -0.55 14.06 -6.61
N GLU A 105 -0.34 15.28 -7.12
CA GLU A 105 -1.18 16.45 -6.83
C GLU A 105 -2.67 16.18 -7.10
N GLN A 106 -2.97 15.49 -8.21
CA GLN A 106 -4.34 15.18 -8.64
C GLN A 106 -5.09 14.33 -7.60
N VAL A 107 -4.39 13.36 -6.99
CA VAL A 107 -4.97 12.45 -5.98
C VAL A 107 -5.04 13.15 -4.63
N THR A 108 -3.95 13.76 -4.20
CA THR A 108 -3.87 14.45 -2.90
C THR A 108 -4.85 15.62 -2.80
N THR A 109 -5.07 16.39 -3.87
CA THR A 109 -6.09 17.45 -3.93
C THR A 109 -7.49 16.90 -3.65
N ARG A 110 -7.85 15.76 -4.27
CA ARG A 110 -9.16 15.12 -4.05
C ARG A 110 -9.26 14.57 -2.63
N LYS A 111 -8.21 13.92 -2.11
CA LYS A 111 -8.21 13.37 -0.76
C LYS A 111 -8.30 14.47 0.30
N CYS A 112 -7.58 15.59 0.15
CA CYS A 112 -7.73 16.79 1.00
C CYS A 112 -9.17 17.31 1.01
N HIS A 113 -9.82 17.38 -0.16
CA HIS A 113 -11.23 17.81 -0.24
C HIS A 113 -12.17 16.85 0.52
N PHE A 114 -11.99 15.53 0.36
CA PHE A 114 -12.79 14.55 1.10
C PHE A 114 -12.57 14.66 2.62
N ILE A 115 -11.32 14.72 3.08
CA ILE A 115 -11.00 14.86 4.50
C ILE A 115 -11.63 16.14 5.06
N LYS A 116 -11.43 17.28 4.40
CA LYS A 116 -11.96 18.58 4.83
C LYS A 116 -13.50 18.63 4.88
N SER A 117 -14.18 17.86 4.04
CA SER A 117 -15.64 17.89 3.93
C SER A 117 -16.36 16.90 4.86
N LYS A 118 -15.64 16.03 5.58
CA LYS A 118 -16.23 14.96 6.40
C LYS A 118 -15.70 15.04 7.83
N LYS A 119 -16.58 15.41 8.76
CA LYS A 119 -16.25 15.51 10.20
C LYS A 119 -15.61 14.22 10.75
N GLN A 120 -16.14 13.05 10.37
CA GLN A 120 -15.60 11.76 10.80
C GLN A 120 -14.12 11.57 10.43
N LEU A 121 -13.66 12.11 9.30
CA LEU A 121 -12.24 12.04 8.91
C LEU A 121 -11.38 13.03 9.70
N LEU A 122 -11.91 14.23 10.00
CA LEU A 122 -11.22 15.27 10.76
C LEU A 122 -11.08 14.94 12.25
N ASP A 123 -12.08 14.27 12.83
CA ASP A 123 -12.09 13.95 14.25
C ASP A 123 -10.89 13.05 14.62
N ALA A 124 -10.50 12.11 13.74
CA ALA A 124 -9.32 11.25 13.93
C ALA A 124 -7.97 11.99 13.83
N LEU A 125 -7.95 13.18 13.24
CA LEU A 125 -6.75 13.99 13.02
C LEU A 125 -6.55 15.05 14.11
N THR A 126 -7.58 15.28 14.92
CA THR A 126 -7.62 16.36 15.90
C THR A 126 -6.84 15.96 17.15
N CYS A 127 -6.01 16.88 17.64
CA CYS A 127 -5.27 16.75 18.90
C CYS A 127 -5.34 18.08 19.65
N GLU A 128 -5.49 18.07 20.98
CA GLU A 128 -5.66 19.30 21.78
C GLU A 128 -4.47 20.27 21.64
N GLU A 129 -3.29 19.76 21.32
CA GLU A 129 -2.03 20.52 21.31
C GLU A 129 -1.60 20.97 19.91
N THR A 130 -2.32 20.64 18.83
CA THR A 130 -1.83 20.92 17.46
C THR A 130 -2.97 21.17 16.48
N ASP A 131 -2.90 22.31 15.81
CA ASP A 131 -3.84 22.67 14.74
C ASP A 131 -3.62 21.82 13.49
N ILE A 132 -4.73 21.52 12.81
CA ILE A 132 -4.70 20.85 11.50
C ILE A 132 -4.51 21.93 10.42
N MET A 133 -3.42 21.83 9.66
CA MET A 133 -3.15 22.67 8.50
C MET A 133 -3.59 21.95 7.23
N ILE A 134 -4.60 22.48 6.53
CA ILE A 134 -5.10 21.91 5.27
C ILE A 134 -4.92 22.93 4.15
N SER A 135 -4.08 22.61 3.18
CA SER A 135 -3.91 23.38 1.94
C SER A 135 -4.77 22.78 0.81
N LYS A 136 -4.58 23.23 -0.43
CA LYS A 136 -5.30 22.70 -1.59
C LYS A 136 -4.99 21.21 -1.82
N ASN A 137 -3.73 20.81 -1.65
CA ASN A 137 -3.19 19.51 -2.06
C ASN A 137 -2.35 18.83 -0.98
N GLU A 138 -2.21 19.43 0.20
CA GLU A 138 -1.49 18.85 1.33
C GLU A 138 -2.25 19.04 2.63
N LEU A 139 -2.01 18.17 3.60
CA LEU A 139 -2.59 18.23 4.92
C LEU A 139 -1.53 17.82 5.95
N HIS A 140 -1.42 18.59 7.03
CA HIS A 140 -0.55 18.29 8.15
C HIS A 140 -1.32 18.38 9.46
N SER A 141 -1.19 17.35 10.29
CA SER A 141 -1.71 17.29 11.66
C SER A 141 -0.60 16.83 12.63
N ALA A 142 -0.92 16.55 13.88
CA ALA A 142 0.05 16.03 14.85
C ALA A 142 0.67 14.70 14.41
N LYS A 143 -0.15 13.75 13.91
CA LYS A 143 0.28 12.39 13.59
C LYS A 143 0.13 12.00 12.13
N TYR A 144 -0.81 12.59 11.40
CA TYR A 144 -1.07 12.27 10.00
C TYR A 144 -0.72 13.41 9.06
N HIS A 145 -0.07 13.05 7.96
CA HIS A 145 0.34 13.97 6.92
C HIS A 145 -0.02 13.39 5.55
N LEU A 146 -0.52 14.24 4.66
CA LEU A 146 -0.74 13.93 3.25
C LEU A 146 0.07 14.93 2.43
N VAL A 147 1.03 14.44 1.67
CA VAL A 147 1.97 15.28 0.93
C VAL A 147 1.96 14.96 -0.56
N CYS A 148 2.12 16.01 -1.37
CA CYS A 148 2.16 15.93 -2.81
C CYS A 148 3.61 15.79 -3.28
N ALA A 149 4.00 14.61 -3.76
CA ALA A 149 5.33 14.37 -4.30
C ALA A 149 5.36 13.25 -5.33
N ASN A 150 6.31 13.34 -6.28
CA ASN A 150 6.69 12.20 -7.09
C ASN A 150 7.74 11.37 -6.33
N ILE A 151 7.42 10.11 -6.01
CA ILE A 151 8.32 9.24 -5.24
C ILE A 151 9.64 8.91 -5.98
N ALA A 152 9.67 9.05 -7.31
CA ALA A 152 10.92 8.93 -8.08
C ALA A 152 11.86 10.14 -7.91
N ASN A 153 11.37 11.25 -7.36
CA ASN A 153 12.17 12.43 -7.00
C ASN A 153 12.50 12.39 -5.50
N THR A 154 13.58 11.71 -5.15
CA THR A 154 13.99 11.51 -3.75
C THR A 154 14.35 12.81 -3.03
N ALA A 155 14.83 13.84 -3.74
CA ALA A 155 15.10 15.15 -3.14
C ALA A 155 13.80 15.87 -2.73
N GLN A 156 12.77 15.81 -3.58
CA GLN A 156 11.44 16.30 -3.22
C GLN A 156 10.86 15.51 -2.04
N LEU A 157 10.96 14.18 -2.11
CA LEU A 157 10.46 13.30 -1.05
C LEU A 157 11.12 13.61 0.30
N GLU A 158 12.45 13.76 0.33
CA GLU A 158 13.21 14.14 1.52
C GLU A 158 12.69 15.45 2.14
N SER A 159 12.49 16.47 1.32
CA SER A 159 11.97 17.77 1.77
C SER A 159 10.57 17.62 2.40
N LYS A 160 9.68 16.84 1.79
CA LYS A 160 8.31 16.61 2.27
C LYS A 160 8.25 15.77 3.54
N LEU A 161 9.06 14.73 3.64
CA LEU A 161 9.13 13.89 4.85
C LEU A 161 9.73 14.66 6.02
N THR A 162 10.76 15.48 5.78
CA THR A 162 11.34 16.38 6.79
C THR A 162 10.31 17.39 7.29
N ALA A 163 9.58 18.04 6.38
CA ALA A 163 8.51 18.98 6.74
C ALA A 163 7.34 18.31 7.48
N SER A 164 7.15 17.00 7.31
CA SER A 164 6.15 16.20 8.05
C SER A 164 6.66 15.74 9.42
N GLY A 165 7.92 16.05 9.76
CA GLY A 165 8.52 15.69 11.04
C GLY A 165 8.85 14.20 11.16
N ILE A 166 9.23 13.56 10.05
CA ILE A 166 9.78 12.20 10.09
C ILE A 166 11.12 12.20 10.84
N ASP A 167 11.20 11.39 11.89
CA ASP A 167 12.40 11.16 12.68
C ASP A 167 13.12 9.89 12.21
N ARG A 168 14.28 10.04 11.58
CA ARG A 168 15.05 8.91 11.03
C ARG A 168 15.64 7.99 12.09
N SER A 169 15.66 8.39 13.36
CA SER A 169 16.07 7.52 14.45
C SER A 169 15.00 6.50 14.84
N LEU A 170 13.73 6.72 14.45
CA LEU A 170 12.64 5.82 14.74
C LEU A 170 12.50 4.72 13.67
N PRO A 171 12.09 3.50 14.07
CA PRO A 171 11.70 2.45 13.15
C PRO A 171 10.63 2.95 12.17
N THR A 172 10.85 2.78 10.88
CA THR A 172 9.93 3.31 9.86
C THR A 172 9.50 2.22 8.88
N LEU A 173 8.19 2.02 8.77
CA LEU A 173 7.60 1.15 7.74
C LEU A 173 7.28 1.97 6.50
N PHE A 174 7.73 1.50 5.35
CA PHE A 174 7.40 2.03 4.04
C PHE A 174 6.43 1.08 3.35
N LEU A 175 5.33 1.59 2.82
CA LEU A 175 4.31 0.81 2.12
C LEU A 175 4.25 1.23 0.65
N SER A 176 4.31 0.25 -0.24
CA SER A 176 3.98 0.38 -1.66
C SER A 176 2.94 -0.68 -2.02
N GLU A 177 1.71 -0.25 -2.27
CA GLU A 177 0.59 -1.14 -2.55
C GLU A 177 0.09 -0.97 -4.00
N CYS A 178 0.64 -1.75 -4.92
CA CYS A 178 0.56 -1.59 -6.38
C CYS A 178 1.05 -0.23 -6.84
N VAL A 179 2.29 0.15 -6.50
CA VAL A 179 2.84 1.47 -6.83
C VAL A 179 4.12 1.37 -7.64
N LEU A 180 5.10 0.59 -7.18
CA LEU A 180 6.42 0.54 -7.83
C LEU A 180 6.38 -0.05 -9.25
N VAL A 181 5.36 -0.85 -9.57
CA VAL A 181 5.10 -1.32 -10.95
C VAL A 181 4.82 -0.19 -11.95
N TYR A 182 4.37 0.98 -11.50
CA TYR A 182 4.13 2.16 -12.35
C TYR A 182 5.37 3.06 -12.48
N VAL A 183 6.37 2.86 -11.62
CA VAL A 183 7.64 3.59 -11.67
C VAL A 183 8.62 2.76 -12.49
N ASP A 184 9.41 3.39 -13.35
CA ASP A 184 10.47 2.66 -14.05
C ASP A 184 11.48 2.05 -13.06
N VAL A 185 12.22 1.03 -13.52
CA VAL A 185 13.15 0.27 -12.69
C VAL A 185 14.25 1.17 -12.10
N GLU A 186 14.69 2.20 -12.82
CA GLU A 186 15.71 3.12 -12.32
C GLU A 186 15.17 4.01 -11.19
N GLY A 187 13.97 4.56 -11.36
CA GLY A 187 13.28 5.37 -10.36
C GLY A 187 12.95 4.60 -9.09
N SER A 188 12.45 3.37 -9.22
CA SER A 188 12.19 2.49 -8.07
C SER A 188 13.49 2.10 -7.36
N ASN A 189 14.55 1.74 -8.08
CA ASN A 189 15.87 1.47 -7.47
C ASN A 189 16.42 2.68 -6.71
N LYS A 190 16.32 3.89 -7.29
CA LYS A 190 16.73 5.14 -6.62
C LYS A 190 15.99 5.36 -5.31
N LEU A 191 14.67 5.12 -5.29
CA LEU A 191 13.86 5.22 -4.08
C LEU A 191 14.30 4.17 -3.04
N LEU A 192 14.41 2.90 -3.42
CA LEU A 192 14.78 1.81 -2.51
C LEU A 192 16.17 2.04 -1.89
N LYS A 193 17.13 2.48 -2.72
CA LYS A 193 18.49 2.80 -2.26
C LYS A 193 18.47 3.98 -1.31
N TRP A 194 17.78 5.06 -1.67
CA TRP A 194 17.65 6.25 -0.81
C TRP A 194 17.04 5.91 0.55
N ILE A 195 16.00 5.07 0.61
CA ILE A 195 15.42 4.62 1.89
C ILE A 195 16.48 3.86 2.70
N SER A 196 17.13 2.87 2.10
CA SER A 196 18.14 2.06 2.81
C SER A 196 19.29 2.90 3.37
N ASP A 197 19.69 3.97 2.68
CA ASP A 197 20.79 4.83 3.09
C ASP A 197 20.42 5.78 4.24
N ASN A 198 19.14 6.14 4.36
CA ASN A 198 18.68 7.19 5.26
C ASN A 198 17.89 6.69 6.48
N PHE A 199 17.41 5.44 6.44
CA PHE A 199 16.64 4.83 7.52
C PHE A 199 17.36 3.58 8.04
N PRO A 200 18.01 3.67 9.20
CA PRO A 200 18.84 2.58 9.72
C PRO A 200 17.99 1.41 10.24
N THR A 201 16.76 1.67 10.68
CA THR A 201 15.78 0.64 11.05
C THR A 201 14.50 0.85 10.25
N ALA A 202 14.29 0.01 9.25
CA ALA A 202 13.19 0.13 8.30
C ALA A 202 12.63 -1.23 7.87
N LEU A 203 11.32 -1.27 7.65
CA LEU A 203 10.62 -2.35 6.96
C LEU A 203 10.00 -1.77 5.68
N PHE A 204 10.26 -2.35 4.53
CA PHE A 204 9.53 -2.05 3.30
C PHE A 204 8.53 -3.16 3.04
N LEU A 205 7.26 -2.81 2.85
CA LEU A 205 6.20 -3.73 2.46
C LEU A 205 5.73 -3.38 1.05
N ASN A 206 5.83 -4.35 0.15
CA ASN A 206 5.48 -4.20 -1.25
C ASN A 206 4.45 -5.25 -1.67
N TYR A 207 3.32 -4.79 -2.21
CA TYR A 207 2.35 -5.63 -2.89
C TYR A 207 2.30 -5.21 -4.34
N GLU A 208 2.61 -6.09 -5.29
CA GLU A 208 2.47 -5.81 -6.73
C GLU A 208 2.44 -7.11 -7.53
N GLN A 209 2.53 -7.00 -8.85
CA GLN A 209 2.54 -8.13 -9.76
C GLN A 209 3.82 -8.97 -9.66
N ILE A 210 3.71 -10.23 -10.05
CA ILE A 210 4.82 -11.18 -10.23
C ILE A 210 4.50 -12.14 -11.37
N ASN A 211 5.48 -12.92 -11.84
CA ASN A 211 5.32 -13.89 -12.92
C ASN A 211 4.86 -13.24 -14.24
N MET A 212 5.25 -11.99 -14.47
CA MET A 212 4.77 -11.19 -15.61
C MET A 212 5.36 -11.60 -16.97
N THR A 213 6.22 -12.61 -17.02
CA THR A 213 6.90 -13.08 -18.23
C THR A 213 6.17 -14.23 -18.93
N ASP A 214 5.17 -14.84 -18.30
CA ASP A 214 4.37 -15.90 -18.91
C ASP A 214 3.23 -15.36 -19.78
N ALA A 215 2.47 -16.25 -20.42
CA ALA A 215 1.38 -15.86 -21.32
C ALA A 215 0.29 -15.03 -20.63
N PHE A 216 -0.05 -15.34 -19.38
CA PHE A 216 -1.07 -14.57 -18.64
C PHE A 216 -0.53 -13.19 -18.26
N GLY A 217 0.71 -13.12 -17.78
CA GLY A 217 1.42 -11.87 -17.50
C GLY A 217 1.48 -10.93 -18.70
N GLN A 218 1.78 -11.46 -19.89
CA GLN A 218 1.79 -10.66 -21.13
C GLN A 218 0.40 -10.15 -21.50
N VAL A 219 -0.64 -10.99 -21.41
CA VAL A 219 -2.04 -10.57 -21.63
C VAL A 219 -2.43 -9.48 -20.63
N MET A 220 -2.00 -9.59 -19.37
CA MET A 220 -2.25 -8.57 -18.35
C MET A 220 -1.59 -7.22 -18.69
N ILE A 221 -0.34 -7.23 -19.16
CA ILE A 221 0.37 -6.02 -19.61
C ILE A 221 -0.36 -5.38 -20.79
N GLU A 222 -0.74 -6.17 -21.78
CA GLU A 222 -1.46 -5.69 -22.97
C GLU A 222 -2.82 -5.08 -22.61
N ASN A 223 -3.57 -5.73 -21.72
CA ASN A 223 -4.88 -5.24 -21.26
C ASN A 223 -4.79 -3.91 -20.50
N LEU A 224 -3.76 -3.72 -19.68
CA LEU A 224 -3.55 -2.47 -18.95
C LEU A 224 -3.08 -1.36 -19.89
N LYS A 225 -2.15 -1.68 -20.81
CA LYS A 225 -1.68 -0.75 -21.82
C LYS A 225 -2.82 -0.26 -22.74
N ALA A 226 -3.77 -1.13 -23.08
CA ALA A 226 -4.96 -0.77 -23.85
C ALA A 226 -5.92 0.19 -23.12
N ARG A 227 -5.73 0.39 -21.81
CA ARG A 227 -6.45 1.36 -20.96
C ARG A 227 -5.56 2.54 -20.57
N ASP A 228 -4.56 2.83 -21.39
CA ASP A 228 -3.55 3.87 -21.17
C ASP A 228 -2.78 3.72 -19.84
N CYS A 229 -2.70 2.51 -19.29
CA CYS A 229 -1.98 2.23 -18.05
C CYS A 229 -0.72 1.42 -18.34
N VAL A 230 0.42 2.11 -18.47
CA VAL A 230 1.72 1.47 -18.74
C VAL A 230 2.39 1.02 -17.43
N LEU A 231 2.78 -0.24 -17.38
CA LEU A 231 3.55 -0.83 -16.27
C LEU A 231 5.06 -0.66 -16.49
N SER A 232 5.57 0.56 -16.26
CA SER A 232 6.98 0.90 -16.48
C SER A 232 7.97 0.04 -15.67
N GLY A 233 7.53 -0.50 -14.53
CA GLY A 233 8.30 -1.36 -13.64
C GLY A 233 8.12 -2.86 -13.89
N ALA A 234 7.38 -3.28 -14.93
CA ALA A 234 7.04 -4.69 -15.16
C ALA A 234 8.27 -5.61 -15.28
N ALA A 235 9.42 -5.08 -15.72
CA ALA A 235 10.67 -5.85 -15.79
C ALA A 235 11.17 -6.34 -14.41
N ALA A 236 10.79 -5.68 -13.32
CA ALA A 236 11.10 -6.12 -11.95
C ALA A 236 10.14 -7.22 -11.44
N CYS A 237 9.05 -7.48 -12.15
CA CYS A 237 7.96 -8.38 -11.76
C CYS A 237 8.09 -9.80 -12.37
N ALA A 238 9.31 -10.26 -12.66
CA ALA A 238 9.51 -11.52 -13.37
C ALA A 238 9.24 -12.75 -12.50
N ASN A 239 9.69 -12.77 -11.25
CA ASN A 239 9.48 -13.86 -10.28
C ASN A 239 9.82 -13.41 -8.85
N VAL A 240 9.72 -14.32 -7.87
CA VAL A 240 9.97 -14.00 -6.44
C VAL A 240 11.40 -13.52 -6.20
N ASN A 241 12.38 -14.09 -6.91
CA ASN A 241 13.77 -13.70 -6.75
C ASN A 241 14.00 -12.29 -7.27
N THR A 242 13.41 -11.90 -8.41
CA THR A 242 13.56 -10.51 -8.90
C THR A 242 12.93 -9.49 -7.94
N GLN A 243 11.83 -9.86 -7.28
CA GLN A 243 11.22 -9.03 -6.24
C GLN A 243 12.09 -8.92 -4.98
N MET A 244 12.84 -9.96 -4.59
CA MET A 244 13.77 -9.90 -3.46
C MET A 244 15.06 -9.16 -3.83
N ASP A 245 15.67 -9.51 -4.96
CA ASP A 245 16.93 -8.97 -5.45
C ASP A 245 16.88 -7.46 -5.62
N ARG A 246 15.74 -6.87 -6.02
CA ARG A 246 15.62 -5.42 -6.13
C ARG A 246 15.81 -4.71 -4.77
N PHE A 247 15.50 -5.35 -3.65
CA PHE A 247 15.77 -4.78 -2.33
C PHE A 247 17.23 -5.04 -1.92
N LEU A 248 17.68 -6.29 -2.05
CA LEU A 248 19.04 -6.70 -1.66
C LEU A 248 20.12 -5.89 -2.43
N ASN A 249 19.93 -5.71 -3.74
CA ASN A 249 20.82 -4.91 -4.59
C ASN A 249 20.79 -3.41 -4.28
N ASN A 250 19.78 -2.94 -3.54
CA ASN A 250 19.61 -1.55 -3.14
C ASN A 250 19.81 -1.35 -1.63
N GLY A 251 20.66 -2.16 -0.99
CA GLY A 251 21.18 -1.87 0.37
C GLY A 251 20.32 -2.35 1.53
N TRP A 252 19.29 -3.15 1.27
CA TRP A 252 18.49 -3.82 2.30
C TRP A 252 19.22 -5.06 2.82
N SER A 253 19.07 -5.37 4.11
CA SER A 253 19.79 -6.46 4.78
C SER A 253 19.19 -7.84 4.50
N GLY A 254 17.89 -7.89 4.25
CA GLY A 254 17.19 -9.10 3.85
C GLY A 254 15.85 -8.76 3.21
N ALA A 255 15.29 -9.73 2.51
CA ALA A 255 13.99 -9.64 1.88
C ALA A 255 13.36 -11.03 1.78
N ASP A 256 12.04 -11.06 1.84
CA ASP A 256 11.21 -12.24 1.61
C ASP A 256 10.10 -11.88 0.62
N CYS A 257 9.62 -12.88 -0.13
CA CYS A 257 8.56 -12.69 -1.10
C CYS A 257 7.74 -13.97 -1.21
N LEU A 258 6.41 -13.83 -1.12
CA LEU A 258 5.45 -14.90 -1.34
C LEU A 258 4.47 -14.49 -2.43
N ASP A 259 4.14 -15.41 -3.33
CA ASP A 259 3.00 -15.24 -4.22
C ASP A 259 1.69 -15.19 -3.41
N MET A 260 0.66 -14.54 -3.95
CA MET A 260 -0.58 -14.36 -3.22
C MET A 260 -1.38 -15.65 -3.05
N SER A 261 -1.10 -16.73 -3.80
CA SER A 261 -1.73 -18.04 -3.57
C SER A 261 -1.20 -18.66 -2.28
N THR A 262 0.11 -18.54 -2.04
CA THR A 262 0.75 -18.93 -0.79
C THR A 262 0.25 -18.06 0.37
N VAL A 263 0.22 -16.74 0.20
CA VAL A 263 -0.31 -15.81 1.22
C VAL A 263 -1.76 -16.14 1.57
N TYR A 264 -2.62 -16.37 0.57
CA TYR A 264 -4.03 -16.68 0.79
C TYR A 264 -4.22 -17.91 1.68
N LYS A 265 -3.40 -18.95 1.52
CA LYS A 265 -3.44 -20.17 2.35
C LYS A 265 -2.97 -19.93 3.79
N CYS A 266 -2.12 -18.94 4.02
CA CYS A 266 -1.63 -18.57 5.35
C CYS A 266 -2.61 -17.68 6.14
N LEU A 267 -3.63 -17.12 5.50
CA LEU A 267 -4.62 -16.29 6.20
C LEU A 267 -5.41 -17.09 7.24
N PRO A 268 -5.97 -16.43 8.29
CA PRO A 268 -6.76 -17.11 9.32
C PRO A 268 -7.89 -17.95 8.72
N GLN A 269 -7.85 -19.27 8.96
CA GLN A 269 -8.76 -20.22 8.32
C GLN A 269 -10.24 -19.95 8.62
N SER A 270 -10.55 -19.49 9.84
CA SER A 270 -11.91 -19.10 10.21
C SER A 270 -12.42 -17.91 9.38
N ASP A 271 -11.53 -16.97 9.04
CA ASP A 271 -11.90 -15.79 8.25
C ASP A 271 -11.97 -16.12 6.75
N LEU A 272 -11.09 -16.99 6.24
CA LEU A 272 -11.22 -17.55 4.88
C LEU A 272 -12.56 -18.28 4.69
N GLN A 273 -12.94 -19.15 5.63
CA GLN A 273 -14.24 -19.84 5.56
C GLN A 273 -15.42 -18.87 5.57
N ARG A 274 -15.29 -17.72 6.25
CA ARG A 274 -16.31 -16.68 6.26
C ARG A 274 -16.39 -15.99 4.89
N ILE A 275 -15.28 -15.53 4.35
CA ILE A 275 -15.28 -14.76 3.08
C ILE A 275 -15.65 -15.64 1.88
N GLU A 276 -15.28 -16.92 1.88
CA GLU A 276 -15.64 -17.84 0.79
C GLU A 276 -17.14 -18.17 0.73
N ARG A 277 -17.89 -17.89 1.80
CA ARG A 277 -19.36 -18.02 1.85
C ARG A 277 -20.10 -16.75 1.39
N ILE A 278 -19.41 -15.62 1.23
CA ILE A 278 -20.04 -14.35 0.82
C ILE A 278 -20.56 -14.45 -0.61
N GLU A 279 -19.73 -15.00 -1.50
CA GLU A 279 -20.03 -15.17 -2.92
C GLU A 279 -19.57 -16.55 -3.40
N MET A 280 -20.42 -17.20 -4.20
CA MET A 280 -20.09 -18.44 -4.90
C MET A 280 -19.00 -18.16 -5.93
N LEU A 281 -17.98 -19.01 -5.97
CA LEU A 281 -16.90 -18.98 -6.95
C LEU A 281 -16.90 -20.31 -7.70
N ASP A 282 -17.39 -20.29 -8.94
CA ASP A 282 -17.52 -21.50 -9.77
C ASP A 282 -16.18 -21.88 -10.42
N GLU A 283 -15.39 -20.89 -10.82
CA GLU A 283 -14.10 -21.06 -11.51
C GLU A 283 -12.94 -20.74 -10.57
N ARG A 284 -12.52 -21.73 -9.77
CA ARG A 284 -11.42 -21.56 -8.80
C ARG A 284 -10.09 -21.26 -9.48
N GLU A 285 -9.90 -21.78 -10.68
CA GLU A 285 -8.72 -21.62 -11.51
C GLU A 285 -8.44 -20.13 -11.82
N LEU A 286 -9.48 -19.31 -11.98
CA LEU A 286 -9.31 -17.87 -12.21
C LEU A 286 -8.73 -17.16 -10.98
N LEU A 287 -9.20 -17.53 -9.78
CA LEU A 287 -8.65 -17.00 -8.53
C LEU A 287 -7.20 -17.45 -8.37
N ASP A 288 -6.91 -18.74 -8.57
CA ASP A 288 -5.56 -19.28 -8.43
C ASP A 288 -4.60 -18.61 -9.43
N GLN A 289 -5.02 -18.42 -10.68
CA GLN A 289 -4.24 -17.72 -11.69
C GLN A 289 -4.02 -16.25 -11.31
N LEU A 290 -5.04 -15.54 -10.83
CA LEU A 290 -4.90 -14.16 -10.37
C LEU A 290 -3.93 -14.05 -9.18
N LEU A 291 -4.08 -14.89 -8.17
CA LEU A 291 -3.23 -14.89 -6.98
C LEU A 291 -1.78 -15.28 -7.30
N TYR A 292 -1.56 -16.15 -8.28
CA TYR A 292 -0.22 -16.53 -8.73
C TYR A 292 0.54 -15.38 -9.43
N HIS A 293 -0.16 -14.35 -9.90
CA HIS A 293 0.43 -13.20 -10.60
C HIS A 293 0.55 -11.93 -9.74
N TYR A 294 0.32 -12.06 -8.43
CA TYR A 294 0.62 -11.03 -7.45
C TYR A 294 1.48 -11.60 -6.33
N CYS A 295 2.23 -10.73 -5.66
CA CYS A 295 3.04 -11.12 -4.51
C CYS A 295 2.94 -10.11 -3.38
N LEU A 296 3.24 -10.61 -2.18
CA LEU A 296 3.60 -9.81 -1.03
C LEU A 296 5.08 -10.00 -0.77
N ALA A 297 5.86 -8.94 -0.93
CA ALA A 297 7.28 -8.89 -0.60
C ALA A 297 7.51 -7.93 0.56
N TRP A 298 8.42 -8.29 1.46
CA TRP A 298 8.89 -7.36 2.47
C TRP A 298 10.41 -7.43 2.59
N ALA A 299 11.03 -6.28 2.85
CA ALA A 299 12.46 -6.15 3.03
C ALA A 299 12.76 -5.41 4.32
N TYR A 300 13.87 -5.74 4.96
CA TYR A 300 14.23 -5.17 6.24
C TYR A 300 15.68 -4.69 6.27
N LYS A 301 15.89 -3.65 7.06
CA LYS A 301 17.19 -3.20 7.56
C LYS A 301 16.97 -2.89 9.03
N ASP A 302 17.75 -3.50 9.91
CA ASP A 302 17.43 -3.54 11.34
C ASP A 302 18.66 -3.30 12.22
N THR A 303 19.21 -2.09 12.18
CA THR A 303 20.36 -1.74 13.03
C THR A 303 20.01 -1.69 14.51
N ALA A 304 18.73 -1.57 14.86
CA ALA A 304 18.24 -1.54 16.24
C ALA A 304 17.95 -2.93 16.82
N ASP A 305 18.16 -3.99 16.03
CA ASP A 305 17.95 -5.40 16.43
C ASP A 305 16.55 -5.65 17.02
N LEU A 306 15.53 -5.08 16.37
CA LEU A 306 14.13 -5.30 16.75
C LEU A 306 13.64 -6.70 16.39
N GLY A 307 14.39 -7.43 15.56
CA GLY A 307 14.01 -8.73 15.03
C GLY A 307 13.10 -8.60 13.81
N LEU A 308 13.25 -7.55 12.99
CA LEU A 308 12.41 -7.35 11.80
C LEU A 308 12.47 -8.53 10.81
N HIS A 309 13.57 -9.29 10.82
CA HIS A 309 13.73 -10.53 10.04
C HIS A 309 12.76 -11.66 10.45
N THR A 310 12.10 -11.55 11.60
CA THR A 310 11.12 -12.54 12.07
C THR A 310 9.70 -12.24 11.60
N ILE A 311 9.48 -11.09 10.96
CA ILE A 311 8.18 -10.72 10.41
C ILE A 311 7.82 -11.72 9.30
N SER A 312 6.69 -12.38 9.48
CA SER A 312 6.11 -13.35 8.55
C SER A 312 4.61 -13.12 8.41
N ILE A 313 4.00 -13.68 7.37
CA ILE A 313 2.53 -13.72 7.26
C ILE A 313 1.90 -14.76 8.21
N SER A 314 2.61 -15.85 8.49
CA SER A 314 2.19 -16.94 9.40
C SER A 314 2.45 -16.65 10.86
#